data_AF-A0A1V5SNP8-F1
#
_entry.id   AF-A0A1V5SNP8-F1
#
_cell.length_a   1.000
_cell.length_b   1.000
_cell.length_c   1.000
_cell.angle_alpha   90.00
_cell.angle_beta   90.00
_cell.angle_gamma   90.00
#
_symmetry.space_group_name_H-M   'P 1'
#
loop_
_entity.id
_entity.type
_entity.pdbx_description
1 polymer ?
#
loop_
_entity_poly.entity_id
_entity_poly.type
_entity_poly.pdbx_seq_one_letter_code
_entity_poly.pdbx_strand_id
1 'polypeptide(L)'
;MTLLPKLRFTILDPNHLSVLRGIIGACLPFLILSPGPAIHLAAFVLFVIGAVTDYWDGWIARQYKLESAFGKWVDPFMDKILILAPLAAFANLGFFSLWWLVPIFAREIVVTFCRTAWLLEGKSFGAEKLGKLKFVFQTGSACLAFAIFVLWDYASTASLSRWLAPALKPVLAITLVLTLFSGFSFLWNQREHFSSQHFCKVVLAAGVGLLPKAPGTWGSLVGVLFVLLTAWNTWLYLGVLGFVAVAGELAFRRLEDKTDPDPQFVVVDEAAGIMVTFALIPVTWITIPLGFLLFRLFDVKKPFPIKSLERIPGYWGIMADDIGAGFYAWIILFLFFA
;
A
#
# COMPACT_ATOMS: atom_id res chain seq x y z
N MET A 1 -10.48 -21.19 30.86
CA MET A 1 -9.52 -20.51 29.96
C MET A 1 -8.90 -19.34 30.73
N THR A 2 -7.67 -19.48 31.19
CA THR A 2 -7.02 -18.61 32.19
C THR A 2 -6.77 -17.19 31.66
N LEU A 3 -6.86 -16.16 32.52
CA LEU A 3 -6.71 -14.74 32.19
C LEU A 3 -5.33 -14.37 31.62
N LEU A 4 -4.28 -15.07 32.04
CA LEU A 4 -2.88 -14.80 31.66
C LEU A 4 -2.58 -14.97 30.16
N PRO A 5 -3.00 -16.04 29.47
CA PRO A 5 -2.82 -16.14 28.01
C PRO A 5 -3.65 -15.12 27.23
N LYS A 6 -4.85 -14.74 27.70
CA LYS A 6 -5.63 -13.63 27.09
C LYS A 6 -4.92 -12.29 27.25
N LEU A 7 -4.43 -11.95 28.45
CA LEU A 7 -3.65 -10.73 28.71
C LEU A 7 -2.35 -10.69 27.89
N ARG A 8 -1.64 -11.81 27.77
CA ARG A 8 -0.45 -11.90 26.90
C ARG A 8 -0.80 -11.71 25.43
N PHE A 9 -1.89 -12.29 24.94
CA PHE A 9 -2.35 -12.09 23.56
C PHE A 9 -2.74 -10.64 23.30
N THR A 10 -3.42 -9.97 24.23
CA THR A 10 -3.85 -8.57 24.08
C THR A 10 -2.69 -7.57 24.13
N ILE A 11 -1.65 -7.83 24.95
CA ILE A 11 -0.51 -6.91 25.15
C ILE A 11 0.62 -7.15 24.12
N LEU A 12 0.82 -8.39 23.68
CA LEU A 12 1.89 -8.79 22.73
C LEU A 12 1.33 -9.17 21.35
N ASP A 13 0.14 -8.72 20.96
CA ASP A 13 -0.42 -9.03 19.64
C ASP A 13 0.52 -8.48 18.55
N PRO A 14 1.16 -9.36 17.74
CA PRO A 14 2.02 -8.91 16.64
C PRO A 14 1.27 -8.00 15.65
N ASN A 15 -0.05 -8.15 15.53
CA ASN A 15 -0.88 -7.34 14.64
C ASN A 15 -0.82 -5.83 15.00
N HIS A 16 -0.71 -5.49 16.28
CA HIS A 16 -0.62 -4.08 16.69
C HIS A 16 0.68 -3.43 16.22
N LEU A 17 1.78 -4.19 16.22
CA LEU A 17 3.08 -3.72 15.73
C LEU A 17 3.04 -3.50 14.22
N SER A 18 2.44 -4.42 13.46
CA SER A 18 2.28 -4.29 12.00
C SER A 18 1.43 -3.08 11.62
N VAL A 19 0.31 -2.85 12.32
CA VAL A 19 -0.54 -1.67 12.08
C VAL A 19 0.20 -0.39 12.44
N LEU A 20 0.89 -0.35 13.59
CA LEU A 20 1.70 0.80 13.98
C LEU A 20 2.78 1.11 12.93
N ARG A 21 3.45 0.09 12.40
CA ARG A 21 4.43 0.23 11.32
C ARG A 21 3.80 0.82 10.05
N GLY A 22 2.62 0.35 9.68
CA GLY A 22 1.85 0.92 8.57
C GLY A 22 1.54 2.40 8.76
N ILE A 23 1.09 2.78 9.97
CA ILE A 23 0.84 4.18 10.34
C ILE A 23 2.13 5.00 10.25
N ILE A 24 3.23 4.51 10.80
CA ILE A 24 4.55 5.16 10.68
C ILE A 24 4.87 5.37 9.20
N GLY A 25 4.79 4.33 8.37
CA GLY A 25 5.04 4.39 6.94
C GLY A 25 4.19 5.44 6.22
N ALA A 26 2.90 5.52 6.53
CA ALA A 26 1.99 6.51 5.96
C ALA A 26 2.31 7.95 6.42
N CYS A 27 2.85 8.12 7.63
CA CYS A 27 3.24 9.42 8.17
C CYS A 27 4.59 9.94 7.63
N LEU A 28 5.52 9.05 7.27
CA LEU A 28 6.87 9.42 6.87
C LEU A 28 6.94 10.42 5.70
N PRO A 29 6.16 10.29 4.60
CA PRO A 29 6.14 11.30 3.53
C PRO A 29 5.89 12.72 4.04
N PHE A 30 4.97 12.91 4.98
CA PHE A 30 4.66 14.24 5.52
C PHE A 30 5.80 14.79 6.37
N LEU A 31 6.46 13.93 7.16
CA LEU A 31 7.62 14.34 7.95
C LEU A 31 8.83 14.67 7.06
N ILE A 32 9.02 13.92 5.97
CA ILE A 32 10.09 14.17 4.99
C ILE A 32 9.91 15.51 4.26
N LEU A 33 8.66 15.89 3.99
CA LEU A 33 8.35 17.14 3.27
C LEU A 33 8.22 18.36 4.19
N SER A 34 8.18 18.15 5.51
CA SER A 34 8.06 19.22 6.50
C SER A 34 9.43 19.82 6.80
N PRO A 35 9.62 21.15 6.73
CA PRO A 35 10.93 21.75 6.90
C PRO A 35 11.43 21.60 8.35
N GLY A 36 12.67 21.12 8.51
CA GLY A 36 13.36 21.16 9.80
C GLY A 36 14.31 19.98 10.02
N PRO A 37 15.61 20.23 10.32
CA PRO A 37 16.58 19.15 10.53
C PRO A 37 16.17 18.15 11.63
N ALA A 38 15.55 18.64 12.70
CA ALA A 38 15.05 17.81 13.78
C ALA A 38 13.87 16.91 13.34
N ILE A 39 13.00 17.40 12.45
CA ILE A 39 11.87 16.64 11.91
C ILE A 39 12.38 15.54 10.97
N HIS A 40 13.35 15.86 10.11
CA HIS A 40 13.97 14.87 9.23
C HIS A 40 14.72 13.79 10.01
N LEU A 41 15.43 14.16 11.08
CA LEU A 41 16.05 13.20 11.99
C LEU A 41 14.99 12.33 12.67
N ALA A 42 13.91 12.91 13.17
CA ALA A 42 12.80 12.16 13.76
C ALA A 42 12.17 11.19 12.76
N ALA A 43 11.97 11.60 11.50
CA ALA A 43 11.48 10.75 10.42
C ALA A 43 12.41 9.55 10.19
N PHE A 44 13.72 9.78 10.16
CA PHE A 44 14.68 8.69 10.01
C PHE A 44 14.67 7.73 11.20
N VAL A 45 14.61 8.23 12.43
CA VAL A 45 14.50 7.40 13.64
C VAL A 45 13.22 6.57 13.62
N LEU A 46 12.08 7.17 13.26
CA LEU A 46 10.81 6.47 13.13
C LEU A 46 10.85 5.38 12.05
N PHE A 47 11.47 5.65 10.90
CA PHE A 47 11.69 4.65 9.86
C PHE A 47 12.52 3.47 10.37
N VAL A 48 13.63 3.73 11.08
CA VAL A 48 14.48 2.68 11.67
C VAL A 48 13.71 1.86 12.70
N ILE A 49 12.93 2.49 13.58
CA ILE A 49 12.06 1.78 14.53
C ILE A 49 11.07 0.89 13.78
N GLY A 50 10.40 1.39 12.74
CA GLY A 50 9.49 0.61 11.91
C GLY A 50 10.18 -0.58 11.23
N ALA A 51 11.40 -0.40 10.72
CA ALA A 51 12.14 -1.46 10.04
C ALA A 51 12.67 -2.53 11.01
N VAL A 52 13.04 -2.15 12.23
CA VAL A 52 13.52 -3.09 13.26
C VAL A 52 12.34 -3.86 13.88
N THR A 53 11.19 -3.22 14.05
CA THR A 53 9.99 -3.87 14.61
C THR A 53 9.48 -5.03 13.74
N ASP A 54 9.74 -5.01 12.43
CA ASP A 54 9.50 -6.15 11.50
C ASP A 54 10.28 -7.41 11.85
N TYR A 55 11.53 -7.26 12.27
CA TYR A 55 12.28 -8.42 12.73
C TYR A 55 11.68 -8.98 14.03
N TRP A 56 11.18 -8.08 14.88
CA TRP A 56 10.68 -8.42 16.21
C TRP A 56 9.31 -9.09 16.16
N ASP A 57 8.38 -8.61 15.32
CA ASP A 57 7.04 -9.21 15.15
C ASP A 57 7.13 -10.68 14.70
N GLY A 58 7.99 -10.97 13.73
CA GLY A 58 8.19 -12.31 13.19
C GLY A 58 8.93 -13.21 14.17
N TRP A 59 9.78 -12.66 15.04
CA TRP A 59 10.36 -13.41 16.15
C TRP A 59 9.30 -13.77 17.20
N ILE A 60 8.49 -12.81 17.65
CA ILE A 60 7.43 -13.03 18.65
C ILE A 60 6.39 -14.03 18.12
N ALA A 61 5.91 -13.86 16.89
CA ALA A 61 4.92 -14.75 16.29
C ALA A 61 5.41 -16.21 16.22
N ARG A 62 6.69 -16.43 15.86
CA ARG A 62 7.29 -17.77 15.77
C ARG A 62 7.54 -18.41 17.13
N GLN A 63 7.97 -17.63 18.12
CA GLN A 63 8.25 -18.15 19.47
C GLN A 63 6.96 -18.52 20.21
N TYR A 64 5.90 -17.72 20.05
CA TYR A 64 4.65 -17.89 20.81
C TYR A 64 3.51 -18.55 20.01
N LYS A 65 3.74 -18.93 18.74
CA LYS A 65 2.74 -19.51 17.82
C LYS A 65 1.44 -18.67 17.74
N LEU A 66 1.58 -17.35 17.84
CA LEU A 66 0.47 -16.39 17.82
C LEU A 66 0.21 -15.88 16.39
N GLU A 67 0.07 -16.80 15.44
CA GLU A 67 -0.21 -16.44 14.05
C GLU A 67 -1.72 -16.24 13.85
N SER A 68 -2.13 -15.01 13.59
CA SER A 68 -3.53 -14.70 13.26
C SER A 68 -3.74 -14.68 11.73
N ALA A 69 -4.94 -15.05 11.28
CA ALA A 69 -5.28 -14.95 9.85
C ALA A 69 -5.23 -13.48 9.38
N PHE A 70 -5.66 -12.54 10.23
CA PHE A 70 -5.62 -11.11 9.96
C PHE A 70 -4.19 -10.56 9.78
N GLY A 71 -3.25 -10.93 10.65
CA GLY A 71 -1.85 -10.50 10.57
C GLY A 71 -1.17 -10.97 9.28
N LYS A 72 -1.31 -12.25 8.94
CA LYS A 72 -0.78 -12.82 7.67
C LYS A 72 -1.23 -12.05 6.43
N TRP A 73 -2.39 -11.42 6.52
CA TRP A 73 -3.03 -10.65 5.48
C TRP A 73 -2.58 -9.18 5.45
N VAL A 74 -2.49 -8.54 6.62
CA VAL A 74 -2.17 -7.11 6.75
C VAL A 74 -0.67 -6.84 6.69
N ASP A 75 0.17 -7.73 7.25
CA ASP A 75 1.62 -7.56 7.30
C ASP A 75 2.22 -7.28 5.91
N PRO A 76 1.91 -8.07 4.85
CA PRO A 76 2.46 -7.84 3.52
C PRO A 76 2.11 -6.49 2.91
N PHE A 77 1.05 -5.83 3.36
CA PHE A 77 0.73 -4.47 2.93
C PHE A 77 1.51 -3.45 3.75
N MET A 78 1.47 -3.55 5.08
CA MET A 78 2.10 -2.58 5.99
C MET A 78 3.61 -2.50 5.80
N ASP A 79 4.27 -3.63 5.51
CA ASP A 79 5.70 -3.67 5.20
C ASP A 79 6.05 -2.82 3.96
N LYS A 80 5.15 -2.80 2.98
CA LYS A 80 5.35 -2.08 1.72
C LYS A 80 5.08 -0.60 1.89
N ILE A 81 4.10 -0.23 2.73
CA ILE A 81 3.86 1.18 3.07
C ILE A 81 5.12 1.78 3.69
N LEU A 82 5.72 1.10 4.69
CA LEU A 82 6.90 1.59 5.40
C LEU A 82 8.08 1.93 4.47
N ILE A 83 8.25 1.17 3.39
CA ILE A 83 9.41 1.32 2.49
C ILE A 83 9.06 2.17 1.26
N LEU A 84 7.94 1.90 0.60
CA LEU A 84 7.60 2.54 -0.68
C LEU A 84 7.11 3.98 -0.50
N ALA A 85 6.37 4.29 0.56
CA ALA A 85 5.88 5.64 0.81
C ALA A 85 7.01 6.67 0.98
N PRO A 86 8.01 6.46 1.87
CA PRO A 86 9.13 7.40 1.97
C PRO A 86 9.98 7.44 0.70
N LEU A 87 10.18 6.31 0.00
CA LEU A 87 10.90 6.33 -1.28
C LEU A 87 10.16 7.18 -2.33
N ALA A 88 8.83 7.13 -2.38
CA ALA A 88 8.04 7.97 -3.26
C ALA A 88 8.19 9.47 -2.91
N ALA A 89 8.22 9.80 -1.61
CA ALA A 89 8.51 11.16 -1.15
C ALA A 89 9.93 11.63 -1.54
N PHE A 90 10.95 10.77 -1.44
CA PHE A 90 12.30 11.10 -1.90
C PHE A 90 12.39 11.28 -3.42
N ALA A 91 11.65 10.48 -4.20
CA ALA A 91 11.54 10.69 -5.64
C ALA A 91 10.93 12.05 -5.97
N ASN A 92 9.90 12.47 -5.22
CA ASN A 92 9.29 13.79 -5.34
C ASN A 92 10.28 14.93 -4.99
N LEU A 93 11.14 14.73 -3.99
CA LEU A 93 12.23 15.65 -3.66
C LEU A 93 13.39 15.64 -4.68
N GLY A 94 13.32 14.82 -5.73
CA GLY A 94 14.30 14.80 -6.81
C GLY A 94 15.57 13.99 -6.53
N PHE A 95 15.59 13.15 -5.48
CA PHE A 95 16.74 12.28 -5.18
C PHE A 95 17.01 11.28 -6.31
N PHE A 96 15.95 10.81 -6.95
CA PHE A 96 15.97 9.94 -8.11
C PHE A 96 14.65 10.07 -8.87
N SER A 97 14.63 9.61 -10.12
CA SER A 97 13.41 9.64 -10.92
C SER A 97 12.36 8.67 -10.36
N LEU A 98 11.09 9.08 -10.29
CA LEU A 98 9.99 8.24 -9.84
C LEU A 98 9.86 6.93 -10.66
N TRP A 99 10.31 6.95 -11.91
CA TRP A 99 10.33 5.78 -12.81
C TRP A 99 11.18 4.60 -12.29
N TRP A 100 12.08 4.82 -11.33
CA TRP A 100 12.78 3.72 -10.63
C TRP A 100 11.84 2.93 -9.71
N LEU A 101 10.83 3.58 -9.13
CA LEU A 101 9.89 2.97 -8.19
C LEU A 101 8.69 2.34 -8.89
N VAL A 102 8.29 2.83 -10.06
CA VAL A 102 7.10 2.32 -10.77
C VAL A 102 7.15 0.79 -10.99
N PRO A 103 8.26 0.20 -11.50
CA PRO A 103 8.32 -1.24 -11.69
C PRO A 103 8.41 -2.01 -10.36
N ILE A 104 9.06 -1.44 -9.35
CA ILE A 104 9.13 -2.01 -7.99
C ILE A 104 7.72 -2.10 -7.42
N PHE A 105 6.99 -0.99 -7.45
CA PHE A 105 5.63 -0.89 -6.93
C PHE A 105 4.65 -1.82 -7.64
N ALA A 106 4.63 -1.79 -8.98
CA ALA A 106 3.77 -2.68 -9.77
C ALA A 106 4.03 -4.16 -9.43
N ARG A 107 5.30 -4.54 -9.33
CA ARG A 107 5.70 -5.90 -8.93
C ARG A 107 5.26 -6.23 -7.51
N GLU A 108 5.43 -5.32 -6.55
CA GLU A 108 5.06 -5.56 -5.16
C GLU A 108 3.55 -5.78 -5.01
N ILE A 109 2.70 -5.01 -5.71
CA ILE A 109 1.25 -5.25 -5.70
C ILE A 109 0.92 -6.63 -6.26
N VAL A 110 1.40 -6.94 -7.46
CA VAL A 110 1.07 -8.20 -8.15
C VAL A 110 1.48 -9.38 -7.30
N VAL A 111 2.72 -9.40 -6.78
CA VAL A 111 3.22 -10.52 -5.96
C VAL A 111 2.50 -10.61 -4.62
N THR A 112 2.10 -9.50 -4.01
CA THR A 112 1.31 -9.51 -2.78
C THR A 112 -0.06 -10.13 -3.03
N PHE A 113 -0.80 -9.67 -4.03
CA PHE A 113 -2.13 -10.24 -4.38
C PHE A 113 -2.05 -11.73 -4.72
N CYS A 114 -1.07 -12.09 -5.52
CA CYS A 114 -0.71 -13.46 -5.80
C CYS A 114 -0.53 -14.31 -4.54
N ARG A 115 0.43 -13.93 -3.68
CA ARG A 115 0.76 -14.67 -2.45
C ARG A 115 -0.46 -14.84 -1.57
N THR A 116 -1.25 -13.79 -1.48
CA THR A 116 -2.49 -13.72 -0.74
C THR A 116 -3.57 -14.67 -1.28
N ALA A 117 -3.76 -14.76 -2.60
CA ALA A 117 -4.64 -15.73 -3.24
C ALA A 117 -4.25 -17.18 -2.90
N TRP A 118 -2.95 -17.48 -2.88
CA TRP A 118 -2.47 -18.81 -2.54
C TRP A 118 -2.57 -19.17 -1.06
N LEU A 119 -2.45 -18.20 -0.17
CA LEU A 119 -2.70 -18.42 1.27
C LEU A 119 -4.14 -18.89 1.51
N LEU A 120 -5.10 -18.42 0.71
CA LEU A 120 -6.51 -18.87 0.78
C LEU A 120 -6.71 -20.30 0.25
N GLU A 121 -5.90 -20.73 -0.72
CA GLU A 121 -5.91 -22.12 -1.20
C GLU A 121 -5.27 -23.10 -0.18
N GLY A 122 -4.84 -22.62 0.99
CA GLY A 122 -4.22 -23.45 2.03
C GLY A 122 -2.79 -23.90 1.69
N LYS A 123 -2.20 -23.39 0.62
CA LYS A 123 -0.82 -23.70 0.20
C LYS A 123 0.14 -22.70 0.85
N SER A 124 1.09 -23.19 1.66
CA SER A 124 2.16 -22.36 2.20
C SER A 124 3.39 -22.41 1.30
N PHE A 125 3.85 -21.25 0.85
CA PHE A 125 5.10 -21.14 0.11
C PHE A 125 6.26 -20.77 1.04
N GLY A 126 7.34 -21.55 0.95
CA GLY A 126 8.62 -21.20 1.55
C GLY A 126 9.19 -19.95 0.87
N ALA A 127 9.73 -19.03 1.67
CA ALA A 127 10.31 -17.79 1.17
C ALA A 127 11.51 -18.07 0.24
N GLU A 128 11.40 -17.73 -1.05
CA GLU A 128 12.52 -17.77 -2.00
C GLU A 128 13.68 -16.90 -1.48
N LYS A 129 14.93 -17.41 -1.58
CA LYS A 129 16.14 -16.67 -1.14
C LYS A 129 16.27 -15.29 -1.80
N LEU A 130 15.88 -15.19 -3.07
CA LEU A 130 15.84 -13.93 -3.83
C LEU A 130 14.87 -12.90 -3.25
N GLY A 131 13.74 -13.37 -2.71
CA GLY A 131 12.75 -12.53 -2.06
C GLY A 131 13.26 -11.90 -0.76
N LYS A 132 14.18 -12.55 -0.05
CA LYS A 132 14.85 -11.98 1.14
C LYS A 132 15.92 -10.97 0.74
N LEU A 133 16.72 -11.31 -0.28
CA LEU A 133 17.79 -10.44 -0.73
C LEU A 133 17.26 -9.10 -1.27
N LYS A 134 16.23 -9.12 -2.12
CA LYS A 134 15.62 -7.88 -2.63
C LYS A 134 15.15 -6.97 -1.48
N PHE A 135 14.58 -7.56 -0.41
CA PHE A 135 14.03 -6.81 0.72
C PHE A 135 15.11 -6.08 1.48
N VAL A 136 16.26 -6.74 1.73
CA VAL A 136 17.44 -6.11 2.32
C VAL A 136 17.88 -4.90 1.51
N PHE A 137 17.96 -5.03 0.19
CA PHE A 137 18.34 -3.93 -0.70
C PHE A 137 17.30 -2.81 -0.77
N GLN A 138 16.01 -3.14 -0.69
CA GLN A 138 14.92 -2.17 -0.69
C GLN A 138 14.89 -1.33 0.59
N THR A 139 14.96 -1.99 1.76
CA THR A 139 15.10 -1.32 3.06
C THR A 139 16.41 -0.55 3.14
N GLY A 140 17.51 -1.10 2.60
CA GLY A 140 18.81 -0.42 2.51
C GLY A 140 18.77 0.84 1.65
N SER A 141 18.05 0.81 0.52
CA SER A 141 17.85 1.99 -0.34
C SER A 141 17.11 3.10 0.39
N ALA A 142 16.03 2.77 1.10
CA ALA A 142 15.29 3.74 1.91
C ALA A 142 16.16 4.31 3.04
N CYS A 143 16.87 3.45 3.77
CA CYS A 143 17.79 3.86 4.84
C CYS A 143 18.89 4.81 4.32
N LEU A 144 19.48 4.49 3.17
CA LEU A 144 20.49 5.32 2.53
C LEU A 144 19.93 6.67 2.09
N ALA A 145 18.73 6.70 1.50
CA ALA A 145 18.06 7.95 1.12
C ALA A 145 17.81 8.85 2.34
N PHE A 146 17.29 8.29 3.44
CA PHE A 146 17.13 9.02 4.70
C PHE A 146 18.47 9.54 5.24
N ALA A 147 19.51 8.70 5.26
CA ALA A 147 20.82 9.11 5.77
C ALA A 147 21.41 10.28 4.97
N ILE A 148 21.33 10.23 3.63
CA ILE A 148 21.78 11.33 2.76
C ILE A 148 20.98 12.59 3.05
N PHE A 149 19.65 12.47 3.19
CA PHE A 149 18.76 13.60 3.44
C PHE A 149 19.02 14.28 4.79
N VAL A 150 19.14 13.51 5.87
CA VAL A 150 19.46 14.04 7.20
C VAL A 150 20.84 14.71 7.18
N LEU A 151 21.87 14.07 6.60
CA LEU A 151 23.22 14.65 6.54
C LEU A 151 23.28 15.93 5.70
N TRP A 152 22.41 16.07 4.70
CA TRP A 152 22.29 17.28 3.89
C TRP A 152 21.75 18.46 4.71
N ASP A 153 20.77 18.20 5.56
CA ASP A 153 20.08 19.21 6.36
C ASP A 153 20.94 19.82 7.48
N TYR A 154 21.89 19.05 8.00
CA TYR A 154 22.88 19.55 8.95
C TYR A 154 24.08 20.13 8.18
N ALA A 155 24.22 21.46 8.19
CA ALA A 155 25.24 22.18 7.43
C ALA A 155 26.68 21.68 7.65
N SER A 156 27.00 21.22 8.86
CA SER A 156 28.31 20.66 9.23
C SER A 156 28.63 19.34 8.50
N THR A 157 27.63 18.63 7.99
CA THR A 157 27.76 17.31 7.35
C THR A 157 27.49 17.33 5.84
N ALA A 158 27.29 18.51 5.24
CA ALA A 158 26.96 18.65 3.83
C ALA A 158 28.03 18.12 2.85
N SER A 159 29.30 18.05 3.27
CA SER A 159 30.37 17.40 2.49
C SER A 159 30.23 15.87 2.46
N LEU A 160 29.88 15.27 3.60
CA LEU A 160 29.66 13.84 3.73
C LEU A 160 28.42 13.39 2.96
N SER A 161 27.32 14.17 3.01
CA SER A 161 26.12 13.87 2.23
C SER A 161 26.40 13.86 0.72
N ARG A 162 27.18 14.84 0.22
CA ARG A 162 27.61 14.89 -1.19
C ARG A 162 28.50 13.73 -1.60
N TRP A 163 29.37 13.27 -0.69
CA TRP A 163 30.21 12.10 -0.94
C TRP A 163 29.40 10.80 -0.97
N LEU A 164 28.36 10.70 -0.13
CA LEU A 164 27.50 9.52 -0.03
C LEU A 164 26.42 9.46 -1.13
N ALA A 165 25.92 10.60 -1.60
CA ALA A 165 24.81 10.70 -2.55
C ALA A 165 24.97 9.84 -3.83
N PRO A 166 26.15 9.74 -4.47
CA PRO A 166 26.35 8.88 -5.65
C PRO A 166 26.06 7.40 -5.41
N ALA A 167 26.15 6.91 -4.16
CA ALA A 167 25.90 5.52 -3.82
C ALA A 167 24.40 5.13 -3.93
N LEU A 168 23.48 6.09 -3.86
CA LEU A 168 22.04 5.81 -3.86
C LEU A 168 21.57 5.17 -5.17
N LYS A 169 22.01 5.69 -6.33
CA LYS A 169 21.56 5.19 -7.64
C LYS A 169 22.00 3.73 -7.90
N PRO A 170 23.26 3.33 -7.67
CA PRO A 170 23.66 1.92 -7.77
C PRO A 170 22.87 0.98 -6.85
N VAL A 171 22.64 1.39 -5.59
CA VAL A 171 21.88 0.57 -4.63
C VAL A 171 20.42 0.42 -5.07
N LEU A 172 19.79 1.49 -5.57
CA LEU A 172 18.46 1.43 -6.16
C LEU A 172 18.42 0.58 -7.44
N ALA A 173 19.47 0.61 -8.27
CA ALA A 173 19.55 -0.23 -9.45
C ALA A 173 19.62 -1.72 -9.12
N ILE A 174 20.46 -2.09 -8.13
CA ILE A 174 20.52 -3.46 -7.63
C ILE A 174 19.15 -3.86 -7.06
N THR A 175 18.52 -2.97 -6.28
CA THR A 175 17.17 -3.19 -5.73
C THR A 175 16.16 -3.47 -6.84
N LEU A 176 16.12 -2.64 -7.88
CA LEU A 176 15.22 -2.79 -9.02
C LEU A 176 15.44 -4.14 -9.73
N VAL A 177 16.69 -4.47 -10.07
CA VAL A 177 17.04 -5.73 -10.74
C VAL A 177 16.63 -6.94 -9.90
N LEU A 178 16.98 -6.96 -8.61
CA LEU A 178 16.60 -8.05 -7.70
C LEU A 178 15.08 -8.15 -7.53
N THR A 179 14.39 -7.02 -7.49
CA THR A 179 12.93 -6.96 -7.35
C THR A 179 12.24 -7.53 -8.57
N LEU A 180 12.67 -7.12 -9.77
CA LEU A 180 12.14 -7.62 -11.03
C LEU A 180 12.47 -9.10 -11.22
N PHE A 181 13.71 -9.52 -10.95
CA PHE A 181 14.10 -10.92 -11.08
C PHE A 181 13.37 -11.83 -10.09
N SER A 182 13.25 -11.42 -8.82
CA SER A 182 12.44 -12.13 -7.83
C SER A 182 10.96 -12.12 -8.18
N GLY A 183 10.44 -11.05 -8.79
CA GLY A 183 9.07 -10.99 -9.30
C GLY A 183 8.85 -11.98 -10.43
N PHE A 184 9.72 -11.97 -11.44
CA PHE A 184 9.68 -12.87 -12.57
C PHE A 184 9.79 -14.34 -12.13
N SER A 185 10.77 -14.70 -11.30
CA SER A 185 10.92 -16.06 -10.74
C SER A 185 9.63 -16.52 -10.07
N PHE A 186 9.08 -15.67 -9.18
CA PHE A 186 7.85 -15.98 -8.48
C PHE A 186 6.67 -16.19 -9.44
N LEU A 187 6.44 -15.27 -10.39
CA LEU A 187 5.32 -15.37 -11.32
C LEU A 187 5.48 -16.53 -12.31
N TRP A 188 6.71 -16.80 -12.77
CA TRP A 188 7.02 -17.90 -13.69
C TRP A 188 6.74 -19.26 -13.06
N ASN A 189 7.15 -19.42 -11.80
CA ASN A 189 6.93 -20.63 -11.03
C ASN A 189 5.45 -20.87 -10.73
N GLN A 190 4.63 -19.81 -10.68
CA GLN A 190 3.21 -19.89 -10.34
C GLN A 190 2.24 -19.67 -11.51
N ARG A 191 2.74 -19.61 -12.75
CA ARG A 191 1.96 -19.19 -13.93
C ARG A 191 0.68 -20.01 -14.18
N GLU A 192 0.69 -21.29 -13.84
CA GLU A 192 -0.42 -22.21 -14.08
C GLU A 192 -1.62 -21.95 -13.17
N HIS A 193 -1.44 -21.14 -12.12
CA HIS A 193 -2.46 -20.87 -11.11
C HIS A 193 -3.09 -19.47 -11.25
N PHE A 194 -2.65 -18.61 -12.19
CA PHE A 194 -3.25 -17.27 -12.39
C PHE A 194 -4.70 -17.28 -12.87
N SER A 195 -5.15 -18.40 -13.44
CA SER A 195 -6.53 -18.56 -13.90
C SER A 195 -7.48 -19.04 -12.80
N SER A 196 -7.04 -19.15 -11.54
CA SER A 196 -7.90 -19.66 -10.47
C SER A 196 -8.97 -18.64 -10.05
N GLN A 197 -10.16 -19.14 -9.68
CA GLN A 197 -11.24 -18.31 -9.14
C GLN A 197 -10.82 -17.55 -7.87
N HIS A 198 -9.92 -18.12 -7.06
CA HIS A 198 -9.35 -17.47 -5.88
C HIS A 198 -8.52 -16.24 -6.23
N PHE A 199 -7.73 -16.31 -7.32
CA PHE A 199 -6.96 -15.17 -7.78
C PHE A 199 -7.87 -14.01 -8.20
N CYS A 200 -8.93 -14.29 -8.97
CA CYS A 200 -9.89 -13.25 -9.38
C CYS A 200 -10.58 -12.61 -8.17
N LYS A 201 -10.99 -13.41 -7.18
CA LYS A 201 -11.56 -12.90 -5.91
C LYS A 201 -10.58 -12.00 -5.16
N VAL A 202 -9.30 -12.36 -5.11
CA VAL A 202 -8.29 -11.52 -4.46
C VAL A 202 -8.03 -10.22 -5.20
N VAL A 203 -8.01 -10.23 -6.53
CA VAL A 203 -7.87 -8.98 -7.32
C VAL A 203 -9.04 -8.03 -7.03
N LEU A 204 -10.27 -8.54 -7.07
CA LEU A 204 -11.48 -7.77 -6.75
C LEU A 204 -11.51 -7.28 -5.29
N ALA A 205 -11.00 -8.10 -4.38
CA ALA A 205 -10.86 -7.74 -2.98
C ALA A 205 -9.68 -6.82 -2.70
N ALA A 206 -8.86 -6.44 -3.70
CA ALA A 206 -7.56 -5.82 -3.49
C ALA A 206 -6.72 -6.56 -2.42
N GLY A 207 -6.93 -7.88 -2.33
CA GLY A 207 -6.67 -8.68 -1.14
C GLY A 207 -7.64 -8.43 0.01
N VAL A 208 -7.58 -7.24 0.60
CA VAL A 208 -8.11 -6.97 1.94
C VAL A 208 -9.63 -7.09 2.10
N GLY A 209 -10.40 -7.08 1.02
CA GLY A 209 -11.86 -7.27 1.01
C GLY A 209 -12.32 -8.66 1.48
N LEU A 210 -11.40 -9.61 1.65
CA LEU A 210 -11.68 -10.93 2.23
C LEU A 210 -11.58 -10.97 3.76
N LEU A 211 -11.25 -9.84 4.40
CA LEU A 211 -11.23 -9.72 5.85
C LEU A 211 -12.65 -9.68 6.42
N PRO A 212 -12.92 -10.36 7.55
CA PRO A 212 -14.28 -10.56 8.06
C PRO A 212 -14.93 -9.30 8.67
N LYS A 213 -14.17 -8.22 8.86
CA LYS A 213 -14.67 -6.99 9.52
C LYS A 213 -14.40 -5.78 8.65
N ALA A 214 -15.49 -5.09 8.29
CA ALA A 214 -15.48 -3.85 7.53
C ALA A 214 -14.57 -3.92 6.29
N PRO A 215 -14.79 -4.88 5.37
CA PRO A 215 -13.97 -5.05 4.17
C PRO A 215 -13.80 -3.73 3.42
N GLY A 216 -14.88 -2.93 3.40
CA GLY A 216 -14.88 -1.64 2.75
C GLY A 216 -13.99 -0.54 3.36
N THR A 217 -13.71 -0.63 4.67
CA THR A 217 -12.74 0.28 5.28
C THR A 217 -11.32 -0.07 4.84
N TRP A 218 -11.05 -1.37 4.66
CA TRP A 218 -9.74 -1.83 4.21
C TRP A 218 -9.48 -1.52 2.74
N GLY A 219 -10.47 -1.67 1.86
CA GLY A 219 -10.35 -1.26 0.45
C GLY A 219 -10.03 0.21 0.31
N SER A 220 -10.78 1.06 1.02
CA SER A 220 -10.51 2.49 1.09
C SER A 220 -9.08 2.81 1.59
N LEU A 221 -8.55 2.08 2.58
CA LEU A 221 -7.17 2.25 3.06
C LEU A 221 -6.12 1.83 2.00
N VAL A 222 -6.40 0.78 1.20
CA VAL A 222 -5.57 0.43 0.04
C VAL A 222 -5.60 1.55 -1.01
N GLY A 223 -6.74 2.19 -1.21
CA GLY A 223 -6.84 3.41 -2.01
C GLY A 223 -5.93 4.53 -1.51
N VAL A 224 -5.93 4.79 -0.20
CA VAL A 224 -5.03 5.79 0.42
C VAL A 224 -3.56 5.43 0.19
N LEU A 225 -3.20 4.15 0.29
CA LEU A 225 -1.85 3.71 -0.02
C LEU A 225 -1.48 4.03 -1.48
N PHE A 226 -2.36 3.75 -2.44
CA PHE A 226 -2.12 4.09 -3.84
C PHE A 226 -1.96 5.60 -4.03
N VAL A 227 -2.76 6.42 -3.35
CA VAL A 227 -2.62 7.88 -3.35
C VAL A 227 -1.25 8.30 -2.81
N LEU A 228 -0.84 7.83 -1.62
CA LEU A 228 0.45 8.16 -1.00
C LEU A 228 1.65 7.77 -1.87
N LEU A 229 1.50 6.79 -2.76
CA LEU A 229 2.58 6.31 -3.62
C LEU A 229 2.63 7.01 -4.98
N THR A 230 1.49 7.46 -5.49
CA THR A 230 1.36 7.88 -6.89
C THR A 230 1.03 9.35 -7.05
N ALA A 231 0.51 10.03 -6.03
CA ALA A 231 0.10 11.44 -6.12
C ALA A 231 1.24 12.41 -6.48
N TRP A 232 2.49 11.97 -6.32
CA TRP A 232 3.70 12.71 -6.70
C TRP A 232 3.90 12.86 -8.23
N ASN A 233 3.15 12.11 -9.04
CA ASN A 233 3.20 12.22 -10.49
C ASN A 233 1.86 11.89 -11.14
N THR A 234 1.26 12.88 -11.79
CA THR A 234 -0.07 12.77 -12.39
C THR A 234 -0.22 11.63 -13.39
N TRP A 235 0.79 11.37 -14.23
CA TRP A 235 0.72 10.31 -15.22
C TRP A 235 0.79 8.92 -14.59
N LEU A 236 1.64 8.75 -13.57
CA LEU A 236 1.67 7.53 -12.78
C LEU A 236 0.33 7.32 -12.06
N TYR A 237 -0.20 8.37 -11.45
CA TYR A 237 -1.47 8.34 -10.74
C TYR A 237 -2.62 7.86 -11.63
N LEU A 238 -2.79 8.50 -12.79
CA LEU A 238 -3.82 8.14 -13.76
C LEU A 238 -3.58 6.75 -14.36
N GLY A 239 -2.31 6.37 -14.58
CA GLY A 239 -1.95 5.03 -15.03
C GLY A 239 -2.32 3.95 -14.03
N VAL A 240 -2.09 4.18 -12.73
CA VAL A 240 -2.46 3.23 -11.66
C VAL A 240 -3.97 3.18 -11.47
N LEU A 241 -4.67 4.32 -11.49
CA LEU A 241 -6.13 4.36 -11.43
C LEU A 241 -6.75 3.57 -12.60
N GLY A 242 -6.26 3.80 -13.83
CA GLY A 242 -6.70 3.07 -15.01
C GLY A 242 -6.38 1.57 -14.92
N PHE A 243 -5.20 1.22 -14.42
CA PHE A 243 -4.83 -0.19 -14.17
C PHE A 243 -5.76 -0.86 -13.15
N VAL A 244 -6.07 -0.21 -12.03
CA VAL A 244 -6.97 -0.72 -10.99
C VAL A 244 -8.38 -0.96 -11.58
N ALA A 245 -8.91 0.01 -12.32
CA ALA A 245 -10.22 -0.12 -12.96
C ALA A 245 -10.26 -1.28 -13.98
N VAL A 246 -9.26 -1.37 -14.87
CA VAL A 246 -9.18 -2.43 -15.90
C VAL A 246 -8.93 -3.80 -15.27
N ALA A 247 -8.04 -3.90 -14.29
CA ALA A 247 -7.72 -5.16 -13.62
C ALA A 247 -8.94 -5.73 -12.90
N GLY A 248 -9.71 -4.88 -12.20
CA GLY A 248 -10.93 -5.30 -11.55
C GLY A 248 -12.01 -5.75 -12.53
N GLU A 249 -12.21 -5.05 -13.65
CA GLU A 249 -13.14 -5.49 -14.71
C GLU A 249 -12.73 -6.84 -15.32
N LEU A 250 -11.44 -7.02 -15.61
CA LEU A 250 -10.91 -8.28 -16.16
C LEU A 250 -11.05 -9.45 -15.17
N ALA A 251 -10.98 -9.18 -13.87
CA ALA A 251 -11.19 -10.18 -12.81
C ALA A 251 -12.70 -10.48 -12.65
N PHE A 252 -13.55 -9.46 -12.64
CA PHE A 252 -15.01 -9.62 -12.53
C PHE A 252 -15.60 -10.44 -13.69
N ARG A 253 -15.11 -10.21 -14.92
CA ARG A 253 -15.57 -10.98 -16.09
C ARG A 253 -15.32 -12.48 -15.97
N ARG A 254 -14.23 -12.88 -15.31
CA ARG A 254 -13.79 -14.28 -15.13
C ARG A 254 -14.42 -14.97 -13.92
N LEU A 255 -15.12 -14.23 -13.07
CA LEU A 255 -15.83 -14.79 -11.93
C LEU A 255 -17.01 -15.64 -12.43
N GLU A 256 -17.01 -16.94 -12.11
CA GLU A 256 -18.06 -17.88 -12.55
C GLU A 256 -19.40 -17.65 -11.83
N ASP A 257 -19.33 -17.28 -10.54
CA ASP A 257 -20.50 -17.03 -9.71
C ASP A 257 -20.82 -15.53 -9.67
N LYS A 258 -21.78 -15.11 -10.49
CA LYS A 258 -22.30 -13.73 -10.55
C LYS A 258 -23.68 -13.62 -9.93
N THR A 259 -24.05 -14.56 -9.05
CA THR A 259 -25.41 -14.60 -8.48
C THR A 259 -25.69 -13.45 -7.53
N ASP A 260 -24.66 -12.86 -6.93
CA ASP A 260 -24.75 -11.61 -6.17
C ASP A 260 -24.36 -10.41 -7.07
N PRO A 261 -25.28 -9.46 -7.33
CA PRO A 261 -24.99 -8.26 -8.12
C PRO A 261 -23.98 -7.32 -7.46
N ASP A 262 -23.80 -7.39 -6.13
CA ASP A 262 -22.93 -6.49 -5.36
C ASP A 262 -22.21 -7.25 -4.23
N PRO A 263 -21.17 -8.04 -4.56
CA PRO A 263 -20.49 -8.85 -3.56
C PRO A 263 -19.68 -7.97 -2.61
N GLN A 264 -19.97 -8.03 -1.30
CA GLN A 264 -19.30 -7.24 -0.26
C GLN A 264 -17.75 -7.36 -0.19
N PHE A 265 -17.17 -8.34 -0.88
CA PHE A 265 -15.73 -8.52 -0.96
C PHE A 265 -15.07 -7.71 -2.07
N VAL A 266 -15.84 -7.18 -3.03
CA VAL A 266 -15.32 -6.28 -4.07
C VAL A 266 -15.05 -4.95 -3.40
N VAL A 267 -13.77 -4.58 -3.31
CA VAL A 267 -13.34 -3.32 -2.65
C VAL A 267 -12.30 -2.57 -3.49
N VAL A 268 -12.08 -3.04 -4.73
CA VAL A 268 -11.19 -2.43 -5.72
C VAL A 268 -11.80 -1.15 -6.31
N ASP A 269 -13.12 -1.11 -6.38
CA ASP A 269 -13.98 0.05 -6.58
C ASP A 269 -13.74 1.13 -5.52
N GLU A 270 -13.68 0.75 -4.24
CA GLU A 270 -13.43 1.73 -3.17
C GLU A 270 -12.02 2.32 -3.26
N ALA A 271 -11.04 1.48 -3.58
CA ALA A 271 -9.68 1.93 -3.79
C ALA A 271 -9.62 2.94 -4.96
N ALA A 272 -10.36 2.68 -6.04
CA ALA A 272 -10.48 3.60 -7.16
C ALA A 272 -11.25 4.88 -6.79
N GLY A 273 -12.31 4.81 -5.99
CA GLY A 273 -13.06 5.96 -5.49
C GLY A 273 -12.23 6.89 -4.62
N ILE A 274 -11.39 6.34 -3.74
CA ILE A 274 -10.39 7.12 -2.98
C ILE A 274 -9.36 7.76 -3.94
N MET A 275 -8.87 7.03 -4.94
CA MET A 275 -7.99 7.62 -5.95
C MET A 275 -8.70 8.73 -6.77
N VAL A 276 -10.01 8.65 -7.02
CA VAL A 276 -10.72 9.78 -7.64
C VAL A 276 -10.77 10.97 -6.68
N THR A 277 -11.03 10.73 -5.39
CA THR A 277 -11.10 11.76 -4.33
C THR A 277 -9.86 12.65 -4.28
N PHE A 278 -8.67 12.07 -4.48
CA PHE A 278 -7.39 12.78 -4.36
C PHE A 278 -6.77 13.20 -5.70
N ALA A 279 -7.48 13.01 -6.83
CA ALA A 279 -6.94 13.38 -8.13
C ALA A 279 -6.60 14.88 -8.17
N LEU A 280 -5.32 15.21 -8.40
CA LEU A 280 -4.81 16.60 -8.41
C LEU A 280 -4.97 17.38 -7.09
N ILE A 281 -5.37 16.73 -6.00
CA ILE A 281 -5.45 17.36 -4.68
C ILE A 281 -4.10 17.23 -3.99
N PRO A 282 -3.55 18.31 -3.40
CA PRO A 282 -2.34 18.24 -2.59
C PRO A 282 -2.50 17.24 -1.45
N VAL A 283 -1.60 16.25 -1.39
CA VAL A 283 -1.59 15.24 -0.34
C VAL A 283 -0.92 15.81 0.91
N THR A 284 -1.72 16.02 1.95
CA THR A 284 -1.30 16.59 3.23
C THR A 284 -1.87 15.75 4.39
N TRP A 285 -1.35 15.99 5.59
CA TRP A 285 -1.85 15.36 6.81
C TRP A 285 -3.30 15.73 7.14
N ILE A 286 -3.85 16.79 6.53
CA ILE A 286 -5.26 17.20 6.66
C ILE A 286 -6.12 16.58 5.55
N THR A 287 -5.67 16.71 4.30
CA THR A 287 -6.47 16.29 3.14
C THR A 287 -6.68 14.77 3.14
N ILE A 288 -5.70 13.96 3.57
CA ILE A 288 -5.85 12.50 3.62
C ILE A 288 -6.99 12.03 4.55
N PRO A 289 -6.99 12.33 5.86
CA PRO A 289 -8.07 11.90 6.73
C PRO A 289 -9.40 12.55 6.35
N LEU A 290 -9.39 13.83 5.93
CA LEU A 290 -10.61 14.50 5.49
C LEU A 290 -11.21 13.85 4.24
N GLY A 291 -10.41 13.59 3.21
CA GLY A 291 -10.85 12.94 1.98
C GLY A 291 -11.32 11.52 2.21
N PHE A 292 -10.63 10.76 3.07
CA PHE A 292 -11.10 9.43 3.48
C PHE A 292 -12.49 9.49 4.14
N LEU A 293 -12.69 10.42 5.08
CA LEU A 293 -13.97 10.58 5.76
C LEU A 293 -15.08 11.05 4.82
N LEU A 294 -14.78 12.01 3.93
CA LEU A 294 -15.72 12.50 2.92
C LEU A 294 -16.13 11.41 1.94
N PHE A 295 -15.16 10.65 1.43
CA PHE A 295 -15.42 9.51 0.57
C PHE A 295 -16.37 8.51 1.24
N ARG A 296 -16.04 8.05 2.46
CA ARG A 296 -16.89 7.11 3.20
C ARG A 296 -18.27 7.68 3.51
N LEU A 297 -18.38 8.98 3.76
CA LEU A 297 -19.67 9.64 3.97
C LEU A 297 -20.54 9.57 2.71
N PHE A 298 -19.98 9.82 1.53
CA PHE A 298 -20.71 9.81 0.27
C PHE A 298 -20.99 8.41 -0.26
N ASP A 299 -20.05 7.48 -0.07
CA ASP A 299 -20.21 6.06 -0.37
C ASP A 299 -21.37 5.46 0.45
N VAL A 300 -21.44 5.72 1.76
CA VAL A 300 -22.54 5.21 2.60
C VAL A 300 -23.88 5.91 2.31
N LYS A 301 -23.88 7.23 2.04
CA LYS A 301 -25.13 7.98 1.84
C LYS A 301 -25.68 7.89 0.41
N LYS A 302 -24.83 7.67 -0.59
CA LYS A 302 -25.13 7.69 -2.03
C LYS A 302 -26.10 8.81 -2.43
N PRO A 303 -25.77 10.10 -2.20
CA PRO A 303 -26.64 11.21 -2.60
C PRO A 303 -26.88 11.23 -4.11
N PHE A 304 -28.05 11.72 -4.53
CA PHE A 304 -28.36 11.87 -5.95
C PHE A 304 -27.37 12.80 -6.67
N PRO A 305 -26.94 12.52 -7.92
CA PRO A 305 -27.23 11.36 -8.78
C PRO A 305 -26.47 10.03 -8.56
N ILE A 306 -25.58 9.86 -7.56
CA ILE A 306 -24.74 8.64 -7.41
C ILE A 306 -25.57 7.37 -7.44
N LYS A 307 -26.67 7.32 -6.68
CA LYS A 307 -27.58 6.17 -6.63
C LYS A 307 -28.22 5.78 -7.98
N SER A 308 -28.17 6.66 -8.98
CA SER A 308 -28.65 6.33 -10.33
C SER A 308 -27.63 5.56 -11.17
N LEU A 309 -26.35 5.57 -10.76
CA LEU A 309 -25.25 4.87 -11.44
C LEU A 309 -25.31 3.35 -11.24
N GLU A 310 -25.90 2.88 -10.13
CA GLU A 310 -26.28 1.48 -9.87
C GLU A 310 -27.08 0.83 -11.01
N ARG A 311 -27.72 1.61 -11.89
CA ARG A 311 -28.48 1.09 -13.04
C ARG A 311 -27.58 0.55 -14.16
N ILE A 312 -26.28 0.87 -14.15
CA ILE A 312 -25.32 0.36 -15.13
C ILE A 312 -25.07 -1.13 -14.83
N PRO A 313 -25.30 -2.04 -15.79
CA PRO A 313 -25.13 -3.46 -15.52
C PRO A 313 -23.65 -3.87 -15.42
N GLY A 314 -23.36 -4.80 -14.50
CA GLY A 314 -22.05 -5.41 -14.33
C GLY A 314 -21.08 -4.58 -13.48
N TYR A 315 -19.80 -4.89 -13.58
CA TYR A 315 -18.74 -4.27 -12.76
C TYR A 315 -18.67 -2.74 -12.86
N TRP A 316 -18.98 -2.19 -14.03
CA TRP A 316 -18.97 -0.74 -14.23
C TRP A 316 -20.05 -0.01 -13.43
N GLY A 317 -21.14 -0.68 -13.03
CA GLY A 317 -22.11 -0.12 -12.09
C GLY A 317 -21.54 0.01 -10.69
N ILE A 318 -20.96 -1.07 -10.18
CA ILE A 318 -20.25 -1.11 -8.88
C ILE A 318 -19.16 -0.02 -8.82
N MET A 319 -18.29 0.00 -9.83
CA MET A 319 -17.22 1.00 -9.92
C MET A 319 -17.75 2.44 -10.07
N ALA A 320 -18.84 2.66 -10.81
CA ALA A 320 -19.37 4.00 -11.04
C ALA A 320 -19.93 4.64 -9.76
N ASP A 321 -20.51 3.84 -8.87
CA ASP A 321 -21.00 4.31 -7.57
C ASP A 321 -19.88 4.92 -6.73
N ASP A 322 -18.77 4.19 -6.57
CA ASP A 322 -17.62 4.62 -5.77
C ASP A 322 -16.82 5.74 -6.44
N ILE A 323 -16.68 5.70 -7.77
CA ILE A 323 -16.13 6.83 -8.53
C ILE A 323 -17.01 8.08 -8.33
N GLY A 324 -18.33 7.93 -8.32
CA GLY A 324 -19.28 9.01 -8.07
C GLY A 324 -19.12 9.59 -6.65
N ALA A 325 -19.03 8.74 -5.63
CA ALA A 325 -18.75 9.14 -4.25
C ALA A 325 -17.40 9.86 -4.14
N GLY A 326 -16.38 9.32 -4.80
CA GLY A 326 -15.04 9.90 -4.88
C GLY A 326 -15.04 11.27 -5.55
N PHE A 327 -15.82 11.44 -6.62
CA PHE A 327 -15.95 12.72 -7.31
C PHE A 327 -16.60 13.80 -6.42
N TYR A 328 -17.56 13.43 -5.56
CA TYR A 328 -18.18 14.37 -4.64
C TYR A 328 -17.21 14.82 -3.55
N ALA A 329 -16.47 13.87 -2.98
CA ALA A 329 -15.40 14.17 -2.05
C ALA A 329 -14.33 15.05 -2.71
N TRP A 330 -13.96 14.74 -3.96
CA TRP A 330 -13.03 15.53 -4.75
C TRP A 330 -13.48 16.98 -4.94
N ILE A 331 -14.75 17.25 -5.30
CA ILE A 331 -15.27 18.63 -5.44
C ILE A 331 -15.05 19.42 -4.15
N ILE A 332 -15.36 18.83 -2.99
CA ILE A 332 -15.19 19.50 -1.70
C ILE A 332 -13.71 19.77 -1.45
N LEU A 333 -12.84 18.77 -1.58
CA LEU A 333 -11.41 18.97 -1.37
C LEU A 333 -10.81 20.01 -2.33
N PHE A 334 -11.23 19.97 -3.59
CA PHE A 334 -10.78 20.91 -4.62
C PHE A 334 -11.14 22.35 -4.24
N LEU A 335 -12.38 22.60 -3.79
CA LEU A 335 -12.83 23.94 -3.40
C LEU A 335 -12.07 24.53 -2.19
N PHE A 336 -11.56 23.69 -1.29
CA PHE A 336 -10.90 24.14 -0.06
C PHE A 336 -9.36 24.08 -0.11
N PHE A 337 -8.76 23.26 -0.98
CA PHE A 337 -7.33 22.95 -0.94
C PHE A 337 -6.59 22.97 -2.30
N ALA A 338 -7.28 23.18 -3.43
CA ALA A 338 -6.66 23.20 -4.75
C ALA A 338 -6.34 24.61 -5.27
#